data_AF-A0A8H7PL65-F1
#
_entry.id   AF-A0A8H7PL65-F1
#
_cell.length_a   1.000
_cell.length_b   1.000
_cell.length_c   1.000
_cell.angle_alpha   90.00
_cell.angle_beta   90.00
_cell.angle_gamma   90.00
#
_symmetry.space_group_name_H-M   'P 1'
#
loop_
_entity.id
_entity.type
_entity.pdbx_description
1 polymer ?
#
loop_
_entity_poly.entity_id
_entity_poly.type
_entity_poly.pdbx_seq_one_letter_code
_entity_poly.pdbx_strand_id
1 'polypeptide(L)'
;MSVCSDWNEIVSALILRFKEVDYSHNTRPRLYEVPCFGFRSVVVGASKPRSSMLRHSDRKGASVARGDAIRIYISSSSLHIRVSFHNYTTLSINFTFLSPCWPLAMIHNMFLLLVEQAISFIPCLPSGSHTVVELLEHGQNVVVVDNLYNASYEAILRIEQITGKKVHFFKCDILNLDGLRKVFNKFDVWSVIHFAGLKAVGESTQIPLAYYRNSITGTLNLLQAMNETNVKNFVFSSSATVYGNPPVIPIPETSPIGSTNPYGRTKTFIEQILMDLCAADPNFNAALLRYFNPAGAHPSGLMGESPNGVPNNLMPFLSQVAIGKRDKLRVFGDDYPTKDGTAIRDYIHVVDVSLGHLAALEKLKTNPGCVVYNLGSGEGSTVLEMIQAMNKAVGRKLSYELCPRRPGDVTNLTADPSKANKELNWKAEKTLDEMCVSLWNWQTKNPNGFEGFDVNPPAECIVDNL
;
A
#
# COMPACT_ATOMS: atom_id res chain seq x y z
N MET A 1 21.95 11.78 28.54
CA MET A 1 20.96 12.02 27.47
C MET A 1 20.68 10.68 26.81
N SER A 2 19.55 10.06 27.13
CA SER A 2 18.98 8.93 26.38
C SER A 2 17.55 9.35 26.02
N VAL A 3 17.20 9.21 24.74
CA VAL A 3 15.86 9.47 24.22
C VAL A 3 15.05 8.20 24.48
N CYS A 4 14.14 8.22 25.47
CA CYS A 4 13.26 7.06 25.73
C CYS A 4 12.20 6.96 24.63
N SER A 5 12.12 5.79 24.01
CA SER A 5 11.16 5.46 22.95
C SER A 5 9.92 4.70 23.43
N ASP A 6 9.85 4.35 24.73
CA ASP A 6 8.76 3.54 25.30
C ASP A 6 7.98 4.31 26.40
N TRP A 7 6.64 4.26 26.33
CA TRP A 7 5.73 4.85 27.30
C TRP A 7 5.93 4.29 28.72
N ASN A 8 6.24 3.00 28.84
CA ASN A 8 6.51 2.37 30.13
C ASN A 8 7.80 2.89 30.77
N GLU A 9 8.80 3.25 29.96
CA GLU A 9 10.03 3.88 30.43
C GLU A 9 9.80 5.33 30.85
N ILE A 10 9.00 6.10 30.10
CA ILE A 10 8.66 7.48 30.46
C ILE A 10 7.90 7.52 31.80
N VAL A 11 6.90 6.66 31.97
CA VAL A 11 6.12 6.57 33.21
C VAL A 11 6.99 6.08 34.37
N SER A 12 7.84 5.08 34.15
CA SER A 12 8.80 4.60 35.17
C SER A 12 9.82 5.67 35.56
N ALA A 13 10.37 6.41 34.60
CA ALA A 13 11.33 7.48 34.83
C ALA A 13 10.71 8.67 35.58
N LEU A 14 9.46 9.00 35.27
CA LEU A 14 8.69 9.99 36.03
C LEU A 14 8.46 9.50 37.46
N ILE A 15 7.98 8.27 37.66
CA ILE A 15 7.75 7.68 39.00
C ILE A 15 9.05 7.64 39.83
N LEU A 16 10.18 7.27 39.23
CA LEU A 16 11.48 7.21 39.89
C LEU A 16 11.97 8.59 40.34
N ARG A 17 11.91 9.61 39.47
CA ARG A 17 12.29 11.00 39.84
C ARG A 17 11.40 11.58 40.93
N PHE A 18 10.13 11.18 41.02
CA PHE A 18 9.22 11.68 42.07
C PHE A 18 9.36 10.94 43.41
N LYS A 19 9.94 9.74 43.46
CA LYS A 19 10.31 9.09 44.72
C LYS A 19 11.47 9.77 45.45
N GLU A 20 12.30 10.54 44.73
CA GLU A 20 13.44 11.27 45.28
C GLU A 20 13.08 12.67 45.81
N VAL A 21 11.85 13.15 45.59
CA VAL A 21 11.41 14.46 46.07
C VAL A 21 10.89 14.33 47.50
N ASP A 22 11.58 14.94 48.46
CA ASP A 22 11.11 15.06 49.84
C ASP A 22 9.91 16.02 49.92
N TYR A 23 8.74 15.50 50.27
CA TYR A 23 7.47 16.24 50.36
C TYR A 23 7.21 16.81 51.76
N SER A 24 8.24 16.92 52.60
CA SER A 24 8.10 17.26 54.02
C SER A 24 7.62 18.69 54.30
N HIS A 25 7.66 19.65 53.35
CA HIS A 25 7.24 21.03 53.61
C HIS A 25 6.32 21.64 52.54
N ASN A 26 5.44 22.54 53.03
CA ASN A 26 4.35 23.22 52.36
C ASN A 26 4.81 23.94 51.06
N THR A 27 4.88 23.24 49.94
CA THR A 27 5.34 23.80 48.67
C THR A 27 4.19 24.28 47.80
N ARG A 28 4.22 25.57 47.41
CA ARG A 28 3.44 26.13 46.30
C ARG A 28 3.63 25.28 45.02
N PRO A 29 2.64 25.24 44.10
CA PRO A 29 2.79 24.51 42.84
C PRO A 29 4.07 24.96 42.12
N ARG A 30 4.96 24.01 41.84
CA ARG A 30 6.20 24.24 41.07
C ARG A 30 5.93 23.86 39.62
N LEU A 31 6.29 24.76 38.71
CA LEU A 31 6.36 24.48 37.29
C LEU A 31 7.66 23.70 37.03
N TYR A 32 7.57 22.57 36.32
CA TYR A 32 8.75 21.86 35.83
C TYR A 32 8.72 21.88 34.31
N GLU A 33 9.78 22.42 33.69
CA GLU A 33 10.02 22.29 32.26
C GLU A 33 10.80 21.00 32.02
N VAL A 34 10.21 20.05 31.29
CA VAL A 34 10.90 18.84 30.83
C VAL A 34 11.06 18.96 29.31
N PRO A 35 12.29 19.01 28.78
CA PRO A 35 12.50 19.10 27.34
C PRO A 35 12.29 17.70 26.73
N CYS A 36 11.05 17.35 26.44
CA CYS A 36 10.68 16.18 25.64
C CYS A 36 9.54 16.58 24.69
N PHE A 37 9.71 16.26 23.40
CA PHE A 37 8.80 16.49 22.27
C PHE A 37 7.50 17.29 22.55
N GLY A 38 7.46 18.55 22.10
CA GLY A 38 6.21 19.26 21.83
C GLY A 38 5.37 19.75 23.03
N PHE A 39 5.82 19.56 24.27
CA PHE A 39 5.12 20.09 25.45
C PHE A 39 5.82 21.33 26.00
N ARG A 40 5.07 22.43 26.23
CA ARG A 40 5.64 23.66 26.81
C ARG A 40 5.39 23.85 28.31
N SER A 41 4.49 23.11 28.94
CA SER A 41 4.19 23.34 30.35
C SER A 41 3.58 22.14 31.05
N VAL A 42 4.18 21.73 32.17
CA VAL A 42 3.60 20.78 33.13
C VAL A 42 3.17 21.58 34.37
N VAL A 43 1.87 21.60 34.65
CA VAL A 43 1.34 22.20 35.88
C VAL A 43 1.09 21.10 36.90
N VAL A 44 1.83 21.13 38.01
CA VAL A 44 1.70 20.17 39.11
C VAL A 44 0.93 20.82 40.25
N GLY A 45 -0.29 20.37 40.48
CA GLY A 45 -1.12 20.79 41.61
C GLY A 45 -1.18 19.71 42.69
N ALA A 46 -0.74 20.04 43.91
CA ALA A 46 -1.00 19.25 45.10
C ALA A 46 -2.05 19.97 45.95
N SER A 47 -3.14 19.29 46.27
CA SER A 47 -4.17 19.82 47.18
C SER A 47 -4.46 18.83 48.30
N LYS A 48 -4.59 19.35 49.53
CA LYS A 48 -5.25 18.63 50.62
C LYS A 48 -6.76 18.86 50.50
N PRO A 49 -7.61 17.84 50.72
CA PRO A 49 -9.05 18.04 50.70
C PRO A 49 -9.45 19.04 51.81
N ARG A 50 -10.28 20.03 51.46
CA ARG A 50 -10.98 20.86 52.46
C ARG A 50 -11.96 19.95 53.23
N SER A 51 -11.87 19.95 54.55
CA SER A 51 -12.80 19.24 55.42
C SER A 51 -14.18 19.91 55.38
N SER A 52 -15.05 19.45 54.48
CA SER A 52 -16.49 19.70 54.58
C SER A 52 -17.18 18.41 55.05
N MET A 53 -17.81 18.50 56.22
CA MET A 53 -18.63 17.45 56.86
C MET A 53 -19.50 16.71 55.85
N LEU A 54 -19.28 15.40 55.72
CA LEU A 54 -20.26 14.45 55.20
C LEU A 54 -20.82 13.67 56.37
N ARG A 55 -22.11 13.88 56.64
CA ARG A 55 -22.90 13.19 57.66
C ARG A 55 -22.88 11.68 57.40
N HIS A 56 -22.73 10.91 58.47
CA HIS A 56 -22.94 9.47 58.49
C HIS A 56 -24.36 9.09 58.06
N SER A 57 -24.46 8.11 57.17
CA SER A 57 -25.51 7.10 57.23
C SER A 57 -24.90 5.73 56.96
N ASP A 58 -25.14 4.81 57.89
CA ASP A 58 -24.66 3.44 57.91
C ASP A 58 -25.14 2.63 56.71
N ARG A 59 -24.24 1.79 56.15
CA ARG A 59 -24.56 0.41 55.76
C ARG A 59 -23.31 -0.44 55.63
N LYS A 60 -23.37 -1.59 56.29
CA LYS A 60 -22.35 -2.62 56.50
C LYS A 60 -21.79 -3.23 55.20
N GLY A 61 -20.51 -3.59 55.23
CA GLY A 61 -19.97 -4.75 54.51
C GLY A 61 -19.01 -4.46 53.35
N ALA A 62 -17.71 -4.41 53.66
CA ALA A 62 -16.55 -4.87 52.86
C ALA A 62 -15.33 -3.99 53.17
N SER A 63 -14.36 -4.54 53.91
CA SER A 63 -13.04 -3.94 54.06
C SER A 63 -12.28 -4.08 52.73
N VAL A 64 -12.39 -3.08 51.86
CA VAL A 64 -11.51 -2.99 50.69
C VAL A 64 -10.19 -2.38 51.14
N ALA A 65 -9.11 -3.15 51.07
CA ALA A 65 -7.75 -2.62 51.20
C ALA A 65 -7.57 -1.51 50.15
N ARG A 66 -7.47 -0.25 50.60
CA ARG A 66 -7.32 0.91 49.70
C ARG A 66 -5.86 1.03 49.28
N GLY A 67 -5.47 0.36 48.20
CA GLY A 67 -4.17 0.57 47.57
C GLY A 67 -4.06 1.97 46.93
N ASP A 68 -2.83 2.43 46.71
CA ASP A 68 -2.56 3.60 45.87
C ASP A 68 -3.21 3.40 44.49
N ALA A 69 -3.85 4.44 43.97
CA ALA A 69 -4.62 4.33 42.72
C ALA A 69 -4.17 5.39 41.72
N ILE A 70 -3.81 4.94 40.52
CA ILE A 70 -3.52 5.79 39.36
C ILE A 70 -4.77 5.79 38.48
N ARG A 71 -5.34 6.97 38.22
CA ARG A 71 -6.43 7.17 37.26
C ARG A 71 -5.95 8.07 36.14
N ILE A 72 -6.07 7.58 34.91
CA ILE A 72 -5.67 8.29 33.70
C ILE A 72 -6.94 8.68 32.95
N TYR A 73 -7.09 9.96 32.63
CA TYR A 73 -8.18 10.49 31.82
C TYR A 73 -7.58 11.09 30.55
N ILE A 74 -8.04 10.62 29.39
CA ILE A 74 -7.53 11.04 28.08
C ILE A 74 -8.67 11.72 27.31
N SER A 75 -8.37 12.88 26.73
CA SER A 75 -9.25 13.60 25.80
C SER A 75 -8.49 13.96 24.53
N SER A 76 -9.20 14.43 23.50
CA SER A 76 -8.62 14.86 22.22
C SER A 76 -7.63 16.03 22.33
N SER A 77 -7.62 16.77 23.44
CA SER A 77 -6.81 17.98 23.63
C SER A 77 -5.96 17.98 24.90
N SER A 78 -6.13 16.99 25.78
CA SER A 78 -5.37 16.89 27.03
C SER A 78 -5.27 15.46 27.57
N LEU A 79 -4.16 15.21 28.26
CA LEU A 79 -3.97 14.03 29.11
C LEU A 79 -3.95 14.49 30.57
N HIS A 80 -4.84 13.95 31.38
CA HIS A 80 -4.92 14.22 32.82
C HIS A 80 -4.58 12.95 33.60
N ILE A 81 -3.46 12.97 34.33
CA ILE A 81 -3.06 11.87 35.22
C ILE A 81 -3.36 12.29 36.66
N ARG A 82 -4.17 11.51 37.36
CA ARG A 82 -4.42 11.68 38.79
C ARG A 82 -3.83 10.50 39.56
N VAL A 83 -2.91 10.79 40.48
CA VAL A 83 -2.33 9.79 41.37
C VAL A 83 -2.83 10.09 42.78
N SER A 84 -3.47 9.10 43.40
CA SER A 84 -3.98 9.18 44.77
C SER A 84 -3.15 8.27 45.67
N PHE A 85 -2.46 8.89 46.63
CA PHE A 85 -1.68 8.19 47.65
C PHE A 85 -2.50 7.99 48.93
N HIS A 86 -2.19 6.94 49.68
CA HIS A 86 -2.87 6.58 50.94
C HIS A 86 -2.95 7.72 51.97
N ASN A 87 -2.00 8.68 51.94
CA ASN A 87 -1.92 9.81 52.88
C ASN A 87 -2.71 11.06 52.44
N TYR A 88 -3.86 10.88 51.79
CA TYR A 88 -4.83 11.94 51.42
C TYR A 88 -4.27 13.07 50.53
N THR A 89 -3.13 12.85 49.87
CA THR A 89 -2.54 13.81 48.94
C THR A 89 -2.88 13.36 47.53
N THR A 90 -3.60 14.20 46.78
CA THR A 90 -3.92 13.94 45.38
C THR A 90 -3.01 14.80 44.51
N LEU A 91 -2.23 14.14 43.64
CA LEU A 91 -1.44 14.81 42.61
C LEU A 91 -2.24 14.81 41.31
N SER A 92 -2.44 15.98 40.72
CA SER A 92 -3.05 16.11 39.40
C SER A 92 -2.03 16.72 38.44
N ILE A 93 -1.77 16.01 37.34
CA ILE A 93 -0.86 16.41 36.27
C ILE A 93 -1.67 16.58 35.00
N ASN A 94 -1.60 17.77 34.41
CA ASN A 94 -2.26 18.11 33.16
C ASN A 94 -1.22 18.31 32.05
N PHE A 95 -1.36 17.56 30.96
CA PHE A 95 -0.66 17.80 29.71
C PHE A 95 -1.65 18.40 28.71
N THR A 96 -1.31 19.56 28.16
CA THR A 96 -2.07 20.20 27.09
C THR A 96 -1.30 20.04 25.78
N PHE A 97 -1.94 19.46 24.77
CA PHE A 97 -1.31 19.26 23.46
C PHE A 97 -1.36 20.58 22.67
N LEU A 98 -0.24 20.97 22.03
CA LEU A 98 -0.12 22.21 21.26
C LEU A 98 -0.75 22.13 19.85
N SER A 99 -1.20 20.95 19.43
CA SER A 99 -1.87 20.72 18.14
C SER A 99 -2.58 19.35 18.19
N PRO A 100 -3.70 19.13 17.48
CA PRO A 100 -4.36 17.82 17.38
C PRO A 100 -3.56 16.80 16.53
N CYS A 101 -2.24 16.71 16.74
CA CYS A 101 -1.34 15.83 16.00
C CYS A 101 -1.14 14.47 16.69
N TRP A 102 -2.19 13.87 17.25
CA TRP A 102 -2.16 12.49 17.74
C TRP A 102 -3.34 11.76 17.08
N PRO A 103 -3.13 11.34 15.81
CA PRO A 103 -2.64 9.98 15.55
C PRO A 103 -1.50 9.85 14.50
N LEU A 104 -0.85 10.93 14.06
CA LEU A 104 0.12 10.87 12.94
C LEU A 104 1.51 10.33 13.32
N ALA A 105 1.91 10.42 14.59
CA ALA A 105 3.24 9.97 15.02
C ALA A 105 3.35 8.45 15.26
N MET A 106 2.22 7.73 15.48
CA MET A 106 2.25 6.27 15.62
C MET A 106 2.31 5.53 14.27
N ILE A 107 1.83 6.14 13.19
CA ILE A 107 1.88 5.54 11.85
C ILE A 107 3.32 5.46 11.31
N HIS A 108 4.23 6.33 11.78
CA HIS A 108 5.62 6.37 11.32
C HIS A 108 6.46 5.14 11.72
N ASN A 109 5.99 4.31 12.67
CA ASN A 109 6.67 3.07 13.07
C ASN A 109 5.95 1.79 12.63
N MET A 110 4.81 1.90 11.94
CA MET A 110 4.08 0.74 11.44
C MET A 110 4.56 0.37 10.04
N PHE A 111 4.51 -0.93 9.73
CA PHE A 111 4.91 -1.45 8.43
C PHE A 111 3.74 -1.51 7.46
N LEU A 112 4.02 -1.22 6.20
CA LEU A 112 3.15 -1.56 5.08
C LEU A 112 3.57 -2.93 4.56
N LEU A 113 2.63 -3.86 4.53
CA LEU A 113 2.86 -5.16 3.96
C LEU A 113 2.45 -5.16 2.49
N LEU A 114 3.42 -5.34 1.61
CA LEU A 114 3.21 -5.47 0.17
C LEU A 114 3.27 -6.96 -0.15
N VAL A 115 2.15 -7.50 -0.66
CA VAL A 115 1.97 -8.95 -0.81
C VAL A 115 1.84 -9.34 -2.27
N GLU A 116 2.71 -10.29 -2.66
CA GLU A 116 2.97 -11.00 -3.92
C GLU A 116 2.96 -10.13 -5.19
N GLN A 117 3.91 -10.36 -6.09
CA GLN A 117 4.21 -9.46 -7.22
C GLN A 117 4.65 -8.05 -6.83
N ALA A 118 4.95 -7.82 -5.54
CA ALA A 118 5.52 -6.57 -5.05
C ALA A 118 6.98 -6.35 -5.51
N ILE A 119 7.66 -7.41 -5.95
CA ILE A 119 9.03 -7.38 -6.51
C ILE A 119 9.01 -7.78 -7.98
N SER A 120 7.97 -8.51 -8.36
CA SER A 120 7.82 -9.01 -9.69
C SER A 120 7.60 -7.89 -10.68
N PHE A 121 8.63 -7.64 -11.50
CA PHE A 121 8.48 -6.81 -12.67
C PHE A 121 8.06 -7.64 -13.87
N ILE A 122 6.74 -7.85 -14.00
CA ILE A 122 6.15 -8.71 -15.02
C ILE A 122 5.07 -8.02 -15.83
N PRO A 123 4.84 -8.44 -17.08
CA PRO A 123 4.12 -7.69 -18.09
C PRO A 123 2.71 -7.43 -17.56
N CYS A 124 2.44 -6.24 -17.01
CA CYS A 124 1.14 -5.64 -16.65
C CYS A 124 1.08 -4.92 -15.28
N LEU A 125 2.01 -5.13 -14.34
CA LEU A 125 2.02 -4.34 -13.09
C LEU A 125 3.45 -3.92 -12.77
N PRO A 126 3.97 -2.92 -13.50
CA PRO A 126 5.18 -2.22 -13.11
C PRO A 126 5.03 -1.60 -11.69
N SER A 127 3.82 -1.52 -11.13
CA SER A 127 3.55 -0.83 -9.87
C SER A 127 4.13 -1.45 -8.61
N GLY A 128 4.37 -2.76 -8.50
CA GLY A 128 4.79 -3.37 -7.23
C GLY A 128 6.11 -2.78 -6.72
N SER A 129 7.18 -3.00 -7.48
CA SER A 129 8.53 -2.55 -7.14
C SER A 129 8.67 -1.04 -7.16
N HIS A 130 7.98 -0.37 -8.09
CA HIS A 130 7.90 1.09 -8.11
C HIS A 130 7.16 1.67 -6.91
N THR A 131 6.07 1.04 -6.46
CA THR A 131 5.36 1.45 -5.25
C THR A 131 6.25 1.25 -4.04
N VAL A 132 7.04 0.17 -3.96
CA VAL A 132 8.04 0.02 -2.88
C VAL A 132 9.02 1.20 -2.88
N VAL A 133 9.55 1.60 -4.05
CA VAL A 133 10.43 2.78 -4.16
C VAL A 133 9.73 4.04 -3.64
N GLU A 134 8.54 4.35 -4.17
CA GLU A 134 7.80 5.56 -3.76
C GLU A 134 7.48 5.55 -2.26
N LEU A 135 7.05 4.41 -1.71
CA LEU A 135 6.76 4.26 -0.28
C LEU A 135 8.00 4.51 0.58
N LEU A 136 9.14 3.91 0.21
CA LEU A 136 10.40 4.09 0.90
C LEU A 136 10.88 5.53 0.81
N GLU A 137 10.81 6.17 -0.36
CA GLU A 137 11.17 7.58 -0.53
C GLU A 137 10.30 8.52 0.31
N HIS A 138 9.01 8.18 0.49
CA HIS A 138 8.07 8.87 1.38
C HIS A 138 8.14 8.42 2.85
N GLY A 139 9.23 7.75 3.24
CA GLY A 139 9.53 7.44 4.64
C GLY A 139 8.71 6.32 5.26
N GLN A 140 8.00 5.52 4.46
CA GLN A 140 7.25 4.37 4.95
C GLN A 140 8.18 3.18 5.19
N ASN A 141 7.86 2.36 6.19
CA ASN A 141 8.51 1.07 6.40
C ASN A 141 7.77 0.00 5.60
N VAL A 142 8.50 -0.78 4.80
CA VAL A 142 7.89 -1.75 3.88
C VAL A 142 8.38 -3.16 4.17
N VAL A 143 7.44 -4.10 4.24
CA VAL A 143 7.68 -5.54 4.21
C VAL A 143 7.12 -6.07 2.91
N VAL A 144 7.92 -6.87 2.21
CA VAL A 144 7.56 -7.44 0.92
C VAL A 144 7.46 -8.95 1.03
N VAL A 145 6.35 -9.51 0.58
CA VAL A 145 6.12 -10.95 0.43
C VAL A 145 6.00 -11.27 -1.06
N ASP A 146 6.75 -12.22 -1.60
CA ASP A 146 6.65 -12.64 -3.01
C ASP A 146 7.19 -14.08 -3.18
N ASN A 147 6.52 -14.94 -3.94
CA ASN A 147 7.04 -16.30 -4.19
C ASN A 147 8.12 -16.35 -5.30
N LEU A 148 8.36 -15.21 -5.97
CA LEU A 148 9.26 -15.04 -7.10
C LEU A 148 8.89 -15.88 -8.34
N TYR A 149 7.65 -16.38 -8.43
CA TYR A 149 7.17 -17.19 -9.57
C TYR A 149 7.44 -16.48 -10.90
N ASN A 150 7.31 -15.16 -10.89
CA ASN A 150 7.47 -14.34 -12.07
C ASN A 150 8.23 -13.03 -11.76
N ALA A 151 9.09 -13.08 -10.74
CA ALA A 151 9.96 -12.00 -10.27
C ALA A 151 11.44 -12.40 -10.34
N SER A 152 12.32 -11.44 -10.07
CA SER A 152 13.69 -11.73 -9.63
C SER A 152 13.98 -11.01 -8.32
N TYR A 153 14.69 -11.67 -7.40
CA TYR A 153 15.18 -11.03 -6.18
C TYR A 153 16.10 -9.84 -6.47
N GLU A 154 16.75 -9.79 -7.64
CA GLU A 154 17.53 -8.65 -8.12
C GLU A 154 16.74 -7.33 -8.06
N ALA A 155 15.41 -7.36 -8.28
CA ALA A 155 14.60 -6.14 -8.19
C ALA A 155 14.58 -5.55 -6.76
N ILE A 156 14.69 -6.37 -5.71
CA ILE A 156 14.91 -5.87 -4.33
C ILE A 156 16.23 -5.13 -4.26
N LEU A 157 17.32 -5.70 -4.78
CA LEU A 157 18.63 -5.06 -4.76
C LEU A 157 18.61 -3.73 -5.52
N ARG A 158 17.87 -3.63 -6.63
CA ARG A 158 17.67 -2.37 -7.35
C ARG A 158 16.85 -1.35 -6.57
N ILE A 159 15.81 -1.77 -5.86
CA ILE A 159 15.05 -0.89 -4.96
C ILE A 159 15.98 -0.34 -3.87
N GLU A 160 16.79 -1.19 -3.24
CA GLU A 160 17.75 -0.75 -2.21
C GLU A 160 18.80 0.20 -2.80
N GLN A 161 19.27 -0.06 -4.02
CA GLN A 161 20.22 0.80 -4.73
C GLN A 161 19.63 2.18 -5.07
N ILE A 162 18.36 2.21 -5.50
CA ILE A 162 17.67 3.46 -5.86
C ILE A 162 17.40 4.30 -4.60
N THR A 163 16.88 3.67 -3.55
CA THR A 163 16.36 4.38 -2.36
C THR A 163 17.43 4.58 -1.27
N GLY A 164 18.51 3.81 -1.31
CA GLY A 164 19.50 3.72 -0.22
C GLY A 164 18.96 3.08 1.06
N LYS A 165 17.76 2.47 1.02
CA LYS A 165 17.05 1.90 2.17
C LYS A 165 16.96 0.39 2.05
N LYS A 166 17.03 -0.31 3.18
CA LYS A 166 16.86 -1.77 3.23
C LYS A 166 15.39 -2.16 3.09
N VAL A 167 15.14 -3.26 2.37
CA VAL A 167 13.79 -3.84 2.21
C VAL A 167 13.68 -5.12 3.00
N HIS A 168 12.67 -5.23 3.87
CA HIS A 168 12.34 -6.51 4.48
C HIS A 168 11.64 -7.39 3.44
N PHE A 169 12.30 -8.46 2.99
CA PHE A 169 11.74 -9.38 2.02
C PHE A 169 11.54 -10.78 2.60
N PHE A 170 10.39 -11.40 2.29
CA PHE A 170 10.08 -12.79 2.57
C PHE A 170 9.58 -13.52 1.32
N LYS A 171 10.30 -14.57 0.95
CA LYS A 171 9.85 -15.53 -0.04
C LYS A 171 8.73 -16.39 0.56
N CYS A 172 7.48 -16.06 0.23
CA CYS A 172 6.29 -16.77 0.68
C CYS A 172 5.22 -16.72 -0.42
N ASP A 173 4.54 -17.84 -0.62
CA ASP A 173 3.35 -17.92 -1.46
C ASP A 173 2.13 -17.52 -0.63
N ILE A 174 1.18 -16.76 -1.19
CA ILE A 174 -0.04 -16.37 -0.46
C ILE A 174 -0.97 -17.56 -0.19
N LEU A 175 -0.78 -18.68 -0.89
CA LEU A 175 -1.44 -19.95 -0.59
C LEU A 175 -0.91 -20.57 0.71
N ASN A 176 0.26 -20.15 1.20
CA ASN A 176 0.81 -20.56 2.49
C ASN A 176 0.31 -19.64 3.62
N LEU A 177 -0.88 -19.94 4.15
CA LEU A 177 -1.48 -19.21 5.26
C LEU A 177 -0.57 -19.15 6.50
N ASP A 178 0.11 -20.26 6.83
CA ASP A 178 1.01 -20.30 8.00
C ASP A 178 2.25 -19.42 7.80
N GLY A 179 2.79 -19.37 6.58
CA GLY A 179 3.85 -18.44 6.20
C GLY A 179 3.39 -16.98 6.34
N LEU A 180 2.19 -16.65 5.86
CA LEU A 180 1.62 -15.31 6.04
C LEU A 180 1.48 -14.95 7.52
N ARG A 181 0.95 -15.86 8.35
CA ARG A 181 0.85 -15.65 9.81
C ARG A 181 2.19 -15.32 10.45
N LYS A 182 3.26 -16.03 10.08
CA LYS A 182 4.62 -15.73 10.58
C LYS A 182 5.05 -14.31 10.24
N VAL A 183 4.77 -13.83 9.03
CA VAL A 183 5.10 -12.45 8.62
C VAL A 183 4.26 -11.45 9.41
N PHE A 184 2.94 -11.61 9.50
CA PHE A 184 2.08 -10.70 10.27
C PHE A 184 2.42 -10.67 11.76
N ASN A 185 2.87 -11.79 12.35
CA ASN A 185 3.29 -11.83 13.75
C ASN A 185 4.66 -11.19 14.01
N LYS A 186 5.49 -11.06 12.97
CA LYS A 186 6.84 -10.46 13.07
C LYS A 186 6.83 -8.94 12.96
N PHE A 187 5.85 -8.36 12.28
CA PHE A 187 5.79 -6.93 12.00
C PHE A 187 4.46 -6.32 12.44
N ASP A 188 4.49 -5.10 12.98
CA ASP A 188 3.27 -4.34 13.26
C ASP A 188 2.73 -3.73 11.96
N VAL A 189 1.94 -4.52 11.23
CA VAL A 189 1.42 -4.15 9.91
C VAL A 189 0.20 -3.24 10.07
N TRP A 190 0.25 -2.03 9.49
CA TRP A 190 -0.89 -1.12 9.49
C TRP A 190 -1.86 -1.35 8.32
N SER A 191 -1.30 -1.62 7.14
CA SER A 191 -2.05 -1.82 5.91
C SER A 191 -1.36 -2.80 4.98
N VAL A 192 -2.18 -3.45 4.16
CA VAL A 192 -1.75 -4.35 3.09
C VAL A 192 -2.01 -3.72 1.73
N ILE A 193 -1.00 -3.71 0.85
CA ILE A 193 -1.19 -3.46 -0.58
C ILE A 193 -1.02 -4.78 -1.32
N HIS A 194 -2.09 -5.22 -1.98
CA HIS A 194 -2.19 -6.53 -2.59
C HIS A 194 -2.09 -6.46 -4.11
N PHE A 195 -0.89 -6.73 -4.64
CA PHE A 195 -0.61 -6.81 -6.06
C PHE A 195 -0.84 -8.22 -6.63
N ALA A 196 -0.94 -9.23 -5.76
CA ALA A 196 -0.88 -10.63 -6.15
C ALA A 196 -1.97 -11.10 -7.12
N GLY A 197 -1.58 -12.00 -8.01
CA GLY A 197 -2.48 -12.74 -8.89
C GLY A 197 -1.89 -12.98 -10.28
N LEU A 198 -2.15 -14.15 -10.85
CA LEU A 198 -1.89 -14.40 -12.28
C LEU A 198 -2.70 -13.40 -13.11
N LYS A 199 -2.12 -12.86 -14.20
CA LYS A 199 -2.67 -11.67 -14.88
C LYS A 199 -2.72 -11.69 -16.39
N ALA A 200 -2.16 -12.70 -17.05
CA ALA A 200 -2.25 -12.80 -18.50
C ALA A 200 -3.68 -13.20 -18.92
N VAL A 201 -4.42 -12.29 -19.56
CA VAL A 201 -5.81 -12.53 -20.00
C VAL A 201 -5.91 -13.79 -20.87
N GLY A 202 -5.01 -13.94 -21.85
CA GLY A 202 -4.98 -15.10 -22.75
C GLY A 202 -4.73 -16.41 -22.02
N GLU A 203 -3.69 -16.48 -21.19
CA GLU A 203 -3.35 -17.66 -20.39
C GLU A 203 -4.48 -18.06 -19.42
N SER A 204 -5.20 -17.08 -18.86
CA SER A 204 -6.32 -17.34 -17.95
C SER A 204 -7.44 -18.16 -18.58
N THR A 205 -7.62 -18.07 -19.90
CA THR A 205 -8.60 -18.88 -20.64
C THR A 205 -8.15 -20.32 -20.83
N GLN A 206 -6.85 -20.59 -20.76
CA GLN A 206 -6.25 -21.91 -20.93
C GLN A 206 -6.13 -22.66 -19.59
N ILE A 207 -5.78 -21.96 -18.51
CA ILE A 207 -5.60 -22.53 -17.16
C ILE A 207 -6.48 -21.84 -16.09
N PRO A 208 -7.81 -21.77 -16.28
CA PRO A 208 -8.70 -20.98 -15.41
C PRO A 208 -8.67 -21.41 -13.94
N LEU A 209 -8.54 -22.71 -13.65
CA LEU A 209 -8.48 -23.21 -12.27
C LEU A 209 -7.26 -22.71 -11.50
N ALA A 210 -6.11 -22.57 -12.17
CA ALA A 210 -4.89 -22.01 -11.56
C ALA A 210 -5.10 -20.54 -11.19
N TYR A 211 -5.75 -19.76 -12.07
CA TYR A 211 -6.08 -18.35 -11.82
C TYR A 211 -7.03 -18.19 -10.64
N TYR A 212 -8.11 -18.96 -10.58
CA TYR A 212 -9.04 -18.90 -9.45
C TYR A 212 -8.37 -19.33 -8.14
N ARG A 213 -7.62 -20.44 -8.14
CA ARG A 213 -6.90 -20.91 -6.96
C ARG A 213 -5.91 -19.86 -6.46
N ASN A 214 -5.03 -19.37 -7.32
CA ASN A 214 -4.02 -18.40 -6.91
C ASN A 214 -4.66 -17.09 -6.42
N SER A 215 -5.50 -16.47 -7.26
CA SER A 215 -6.00 -15.13 -6.96
C SER A 215 -7.08 -15.14 -5.87
N ILE A 216 -8.05 -16.05 -5.91
CA ILE A 216 -9.14 -16.06 -4.94
C ILE A 216 -8.69 -16.68 -3.62
N THR A 217 -8.23 -17.94 -3.61
CA THR A 217 -7.82 -18.61 -2.37
C THR A 217 -6.67 -17.87 -1.70
N GLY A 218 -5.70 -17.40 -2.48
CA GLY A 218 -4.60 -16.60 -1.96
C GLY A 218 -5.05 -15.30 -1.28
N THR A 219 -6.01 -14.59 -1.89
CA THR A 219 -6.59 -13.38 -1.26
C THR A 219 -7.36 -13.72 0.01
N LEU A 220 -8.12 -14.83 0.03
CA LEU A 220 -8.83 -15.28 1.22
C LEU A 220 -7.87 -15.61 2.38
N ASN A 221 -6.76 -16.28 2.10
CA ASN A 221 -5.73 -16.57 3.09
C ASN A 221 -5.13 -15.27 3.65
N LEU A 222 -4.82 -14.30 2.78
CA LEU A 222 -4.30 -13.00 3.18
C LEU A 222 -5.28 -12.24 4.08
N LEU A 223 -6.55 -12.16 3.69
CA LEU A 223 -7.61 -11.53 4.47
C LEU A 223 -7.84 -12.25 5.80
N GLN A 224 -7.70 -13.58 5.82
CA GLN A 224 -7.76 -14.36 7.06
C GLN A 224 -6.61 -14.00 8.01
N ALA A 225 -5.36 -13.97 7.53
CA ALA A 225 -4.21 -13.58 8.34
C ALA A 225 -4.36 -12.15 8.89
N MET A 226 -4.81 -11.22 8.05
CA MET A 226 -5.12 -9.84 8.47
C MET A 226 -6.17 -9.79 9.57
N ASN A 227 -7.24 -10.58 9.45
CA ASN A 227 -8.28 -10.61 10.46
C ASN A 227 -7.77 -11.19 11.80
N GLU A 228 -6.93 -12.22 11.75
CA GLU A 228 -6.31 -12.84 12.94
C GLU A 228 -5.36 -11.87 13.67
N THR A 229 -4.74 -10.93 12.96
CA THR A 229 -3.82 -9.92 13.54
C THR A 229 -4.42 -8.52 13.61
N ASN A 230 -5.73 -8.38 13.42
CA ASN A 230 -6.47 -7.12 13.50
C ASN A 230 -5.96 -6.01 12.56
N VAL A 231 -5.45 -6.37 11.38
CA VAL A 231 -5.08 -5.42 10.32
C VAL A 231 -6.32 -5.12 9.48
N LYS A 232 -6.69 -3.84 9.38
CA LYS A 232 -8.00 -3.41 8.85
C LYS A 232 -7.95 -2.51 7.62
N ASN A 233 -6.77 -2.26 7.06
CA ASN A 233 -6.60 -1.38 5.91
C ASN A 233 -6.05 -2.15 4.71
N PHE A 234 -6.78 -2.15 3.60
CA PHE A 234 -6.43 -2.91 2.40
C PHE A 234 -6.47 -2.05 1.14
N VAL A 235 -5.41 -2.10 0.33
CA VAL A 235 -5.39 -1.54 -1.02
C VAL A 235 -5.34 -2.70 -2.00
N PHE A 236 -6.34 -2.81 -2.85
CA PHE A 236 -6.45 -3.88 -3.82
C PHE A 236 -6.09 -3.42 -5.23
N SER A 237 -5.16 -4.14 -5.85
CA SER A 237 -4.86 -4.03 -7.27
C SER A 237 -5.94 -4.68 -8.14
N SER A 238 -6.98 -3.90 -8.44
CA SER A 238 -7.99 -4.27 -9.43
C SER A 238 -7.56 -3.88 -10.85
N SER A 239 -8.47 -3.94 -11.82
CA SER A 239 -8.17 -3.74 -13.24
C SER A 239 -9.37 -3.22 -14.01
N ALA A 240 -9.14 -2.41 -15.04
CA ALA A 240 -10.18 -2.02 -16.01
C ALA A 240 -10.88 -3.23 -16.67
N THR A 241 -10.28 -4.43 -16.65
CA THR A 241 -10.91 -5.67 -17.13
C THR A 241 -12.19 -6.05 -16.38
N VAL A 242 -12.42 -5.51 -15.17
CA VAL A 242 -13.69 -5.71 -14.45
C VAL A 242 -14.86 -5.08 -15.18
N TYR A 243 -14.66 -4.06 -16.01
CA TYR A 243 -15.73 -3.39 -16.76
C TYR A 243 -16.21 -4.19 -17.98
N GLY A 244 -15.44 -5.20 -18.43
CA GLY A 244 -15.80 -5.97 -19.61
C GLY A 244 -15.96 -5.07 -20.84
N ASN A 245 -17.17 -5.00 -21.38
CA ASN A 245 -17.53 -4.09 -22.48
C ASN A 245 -18.34 -2.90 -21.93
N PRO A 246 -17.69 -1.81 -21.50
CA PRO A 246 -18.35 -0.69 -20.85
C PRO A 246 -19.29 0.05 -21.83
N PRO A 247 -20.47 0.50 -21.35
CA PRO A 247 -21.42 1.23 -22.19
C PRO A 247 -21.04 2.70 -22.43
N VAL A 248 -20.17 3.26 -21.59
CA VAL A 248 -19.77 4.67 -21.59
C VAL A 248 -18.25 4.76 -21.61
N ILE A 249 -17.73 5.64 -22.47
CA ILE A 249 -16.32 6.00 -22.57
C ILE A 249 -16.25 7.55 -22.55
N PRO A 250 -15.38 8.17 -21.74
CA PRO A 250 -14.51 7.57 -20.73
C PRO A 250 -15.28 6.86 -19.61
N ILE A 251 -14.68 5.85 -18.97
CA ILE A 251 -15.35 4.92 -18.05
C ILE A 251 -15.34 5.48 -16.62
N PRO A 252 -16.48 5.90 -16.05
CA PRO A 252 -16.58 6.24 -14.62
C PRO A 252 -16.66 4.98 -13.74
N GLU A 253 -16.35 5.11 -12.44
CA GLU A 253 -16.43 3.99 -11.49
C GLU A 253 -17.84 3.45 -11.28
N THR A 254 -18.87 4.25 -11.63
CA THR A 254 -20.28 3.85 -11.62
C THR A 254 -20.67 2.94 -12.79
N SER A 255 -19.76 2.70 -13.73
CA SER A 255 -19.98 1.77 -14.84
C SER A 255 -20.21 0.35 -14.32
N PRO A 256 -21.09 -0.43 -14.96
CA PRO A 256 -21.33 -1.80 -14.56
C PRO A 256 -20.06 -2.65 -14.69
N ILE A 257 -19.88 -3.57 -13.76
CA ILE A 257 -18.80 -4.57 -13.79
C ILE A 257 -19.33 -5.92 -14.26
N GLY A 258 -18.51 -6.65 -15.01
CA GLY A 258 -18.84 -7.94 -15.61
C GLY A 258 -17.76 -8.38 -16.60
N SER A 259 -16.73 -9.08 -16.13
CA SER A 259 -15.61 -9.47 -16.98
C SER A 259 -15.91 -10.69 -17.87
N THR A 260 -15.31 -10.67 -19.08
CA THR A 260 -15.48 -11.70 -20.12
C THR A 260 -14.44 -12.82 -20.06
N ASN A 261 -13.43 -12.70 -19.19
CA ASN A 261 -12.33 -13.67 -19.08
C ASN A 261 -12.08 -14.08 -17.60
N PRO A 262 -11.48 -15.26 -17.36
CA PRO A 262 -11.23 -15.75 -16.00
C PRO A 262 -10.39 -14.80 -15.15
N TYR A 263 -9.34 -14.18 -15.69
CA TYR A 263 -8.54 -13.18 -14.97
C TYR A 263 -9.40 -12.03 -14.42
N GLY A 264 -10.12 -11.34 -15.28
CA GLY A 264 -10.94 -10.20 -14.85
C GLY A 264 -12.08 -10.61 -13.92
N ARG A 265 -12.63 -11.84 -14.08
CA ARG A 265 -13.59 -12.41 -13.10
C ARG A 265 -12.97 -12.58 -11.73
N THR A 266 -11.71 -13.00 -11.64
CA THR A 266 -11.04 -13.08 -10.32
C THR A 266 -10.98 -11.72 -9.64
N LYS A 267 -10.67 -10.65 -10.39
CA LYS A 267 -10.65 -9.28 -9.86
C LYS A 267 -12.05 -8.83 -9.41
N THR A 268 -13.08 -9.07 -10.22
CA THR A 268 -14.48 -8.78 -9.85
C THR A 268 -14.90 -9.52 -8.57
N PHE A 269 -14.57 -10.80 -8.43
CA PHE A 269 -14.93 -11.57 -7.24
C PHE A 269 -14.20 -11.07 -5.99
N ILE A 270 -12.92 -10.71 -6.09
CA ILE A 270 -12.17 -10.13 -4.98
C ILE A 270 -12.74 -8.76 -4.58
N GLU A 271 -13.10 -7.91 -5.55
CA GLU A 271 -13.79 -6.65 -5.25
C GLU A 271 -15.07 -6.89 -4.43
N GLN A 272 -15.90 -7.87 -4.83
CA GLN A 272 -17.13 -8.20 -4.10
C GLN A 272 -16.83 -8.72 -2.68
N ILE A 273 -15.85 -9.62 -2.52
CA ILE A 273 -15.42 -10.12 -1.19
C ILE A 273 -15.01 -8.96 -0.28
N LEU A 274 -14.25 -7.99 -0.80
CA LEU A 274 -13.81 -6.82 -0.03
C LEU A 274 -14.98 -5.89 0.33
N MET A 275 -15.92 -5.69 -0.59
CA MET A 275 -17.15 -4.92 -0.32
C MET A 275 -17.98 -5.58 0.79
N ASP A 276 -18.13 -6.91 0.74
CA ASP A 276 -18.86 -7.67 1.76
C ASP A 276 -18.15 -7.58 3.13
N LEU A 277 -16.82 -7.62 3.17
CA LEU A 277 -16.03 -7.43 4.39
C LEU A 277 -16.20 -6.03 4.99
N CYS A 278 -16.10 -4.97 4.18
CA CYS A 278 -16.36 -3.60 4.63
C CYS A 278 -17.80 -3.40 5.12
N ALA A 279 -18.77 -4.09 4.52
CA ALA A 279 -20.16 -4.05 4.98
C ALA A 279 -20.37 -4.78 6.31
N ALA A 280 -19.64 -5.88 6.55
CA ALA A 280 -19.73 -6.68 7.76
C ALA A 280 -18.94 -6.08 8.95
N ASP A 281 -17.80 -5.43 8.70
CA ASP A 281 -16.95 -4.77 9.70
C ASP A 281 -16.74 -3.30 9.32
N PRO A 282 -17.46 -2.35 9.98
CA PRO A 282 -17.34 -0.92 9.70
C PRO A 282 -15.94 -0.32 9.93
N ASN A 283 -15.04 -1.04 10.62
CA ASN A 283 -13.66 -0.60 10.82
C ASN A 283 -12.72 -1.09 9.72
N PHE A 284 -13.16 -2.02 8.87
CA PHE A 284 -12.36 -2.51 7.75
C PHE A 284 -12.48 -1.55 6.56
N ASN A 285 -11.35 -1.04 6.09
CA ASN A 285 -11.25 -0.12 4.98
C ASN A 285 -10.59 -0.80 3.77
N ALA A 286 -11.17 -0.60 2.59
CA ALA A 286 -10.64 -1.11 1.33
C ALA A 286 -10.60 -0.02 0.25
N ALA A 287 -9.47 0.15 -0.41
CA ALA A 287 -9.34 0.95 -1.63
C ALA A 287 -9.17 0.02 -2.84
N LEU A 288 -10.18 -0.03 -3.70
CA LEU A 288 -10.19 -0.83 -4.94
C LEU A 288 -9.67 0.04 -6.08
N LEU A 289 -8.40 -0.16 -6.45
CA LEU A 289 -7.75 0.64 -7.48
C LEU A 289 -7.84 -0.10 -8.82
N ARG A 290 -8.67 0.39 -9.72
CA ARG A 290 -8.86 -0.17 -11.07
C ARG A 290 -7.87 0.49 -12.02
N TYR A 291 -6.72 -0.13 -12.21
CA TYR A 291 -5.72 0.38 -13.16
C TYR A 291 -6.13 0.09 -14.59
N PHE A 292 -5.73 1.00 -15.48
CA PHE A 292 -5.88 0.82 -16.92
C PHE A 292 -4.66 0.11 -17.49
N ASN A 293 -3.82 0.76 -18.29
CA ASN A 293 -2.65 0.13 -18.91
C ASN A 293 -1.34 0.78 -18.43
N PRO A 294 -0.81 0.36 -17.28
CA PRO A 294 0.49 0.82 -16.82
C PRO A 294 1.62 0.58 -17.84
N ALA A 295 2.46 1.58 -18.05
CA ALA A 295 3.63 1.53 -18.94
C ALA A 295 4.79 2.37 -18.40
N GLY A 296 5.95 2.28 -19.04
CA GLY A 296 7.17 3.00 -18.63
C GLY A 296 8.02 2.22 -17.63
N ALA A 297 9.06 2.90 -17.12
CA ALA A 297 10.00 2.34 -16.16
C ALA A 297 10.45 3.43 -15.17
N HIS A 298 11.29 3.06 -14.20
CA HIS A 298 11.82 4.03 -13.25
C HIS A 298 12.81 4.96 -13.99
N PRO A 299 12.81 6.28 -13.74
CA PRO A 299 13.64 7.24 -14.49
C PRO A 299 15.15 6.93 -14.42
N SER A 300 15.63 6.27 -13.37
CA SER A 300 17.03 5.83 -13.29
C SER A 300 17.43 4.83 -14.40
N GLY A 301 16.47 4.08 -14.94
CA GLY A 301 16.73 2.95 -15.84
C GLY A 301 17.35 1.75 -15.12
N LEU A 302 17.34 1.71 -13.79
CA LEU A 302 17.79 0.56 -12.97
C LEU A 302 16.68 -0.44 -12.66
N MET A 303 15.42 -0.07 -12.93
CA MET A 303 14.24 -0.88 -12.67
C MET A 303 13.18 -0.64 -13.75
N GLY A 304 12.66 -1.72 -14.35
CA GLY A 304 11.72 -1.72 -15.48
C GLY A 304 11.25 -3.14 -15.85
N GLU A 305 10.44 -3.28 -16.90
CA GLU A 305 9.74 -4.54 -17.21
C GLU A 305 10.63 -5.68 -17.65
N SER A 306 10.59 -6.79 -16.90
CA SER A 306 11.44 -7.97 -17.06
C SER A 306 10.66 -9.27 -16.86
N PRO A 307 9.66 -9.55 -17.71
CA PRO A 307 8.83 -10.72 -17.52
C PRO A 307 9.52 -12.03 -17.88
N ASN A 308 9.21 -13.11 -17.16
CA ASN A 308 9.70 -14.43 -17.54
C ASN A 308 9.06 -14.88 -18.86
N GLY A 309 9.88 -15.36 -19.79
CA GLY A 309 9.42 -15.88 -21.07
C GLY A 309 8.98 -14.81 -22.07
N VAL A 310 7.92 -15.10 -22.83
CA VAL A 310 7.40 -14.19 -23.86
C VAL A 310 6.43 -13.19 -23.24
N PRO A 311 6.66 -11.87 -23.34
CA PRO A 311 5.73 -10.90 -22.80
C PRO A 311 4.34 -11.00 -23.44
N ASN A 312 3.30 -10.95 -22.62
CA ASN A 312 1.90 -10.91 -23.10
C ASN A 312 1.41 -9.48 -23.40
N ASN A 313 2.13 -8.46 -22.94
CA ASN A 313 1.79 -7.05 -23.06
C ASN A 313 2.50 -6.37 -24.21
N LEU A 314 1.83 -5.34 -24.75
CA LEU A 314 2.34 -4.55 -25.86
C LEU A 314 3.72 -3.96 -25.58
N MET A 315 3.88 -3.25 -24.46
CA MET A 315 5.08 -2.42 -24.23
C MET A 315 6.37 -3.22 -24.01
N PRO A 316 6.42 -4.26 -23.16
CA PRO A 316 7.63 -5.08 -23.03
C PRO A 316 7.95 -5.89 -24.28
N PHE A 317 6.93 -6.29 -25.04
CA PHE A 317 7.15 -6.97 -26.31
C PHE A 317 7.79 -6.01 -27.31
N LEU A 318 7.26 -4.78 -27.41
CA LEU A 318 7.75 -3.75 -28.31
C LEU A 318 9.17 -3.29 -27.93
N SER A 319 9.50 -3.19 -26.64
CA SER A 319 10.86 -2.88 -26.19
C SER A 319 11.84 -4.02 -26.55
N GLN A 320 11.41 -5.29 -26.48
CA GLN A 320 12.21 -6.43 -26.94
C GLN A 320 12.44 -6.42 -28.46
N VAL A 321 11.47 -5.97 -29.26
CA VAL A 321 11.66 -5.71 -30.70
C VAL A 321 12.67 -4.58 -30.90
N ALA A 322 12.59 -3.51 -30.10
CA ALA A 322 13.48 -2.35 -30.22
C ALA A 322 14.96 -2.69 -29.98
N ILE A 323 15.27 -3.63 -29.08
CA ILE A 323 16.64 -4.14 -28.88
C ILE A 323 17.02 -5.31 -29.81
N GLY A 324 16.11 -5.75 -30.69
CA GLY A 324 16.36 -6.86 -31.61
C GLY A 324 16.30 -8.27 -30.99
N LYS A 325 15.77 -8.42 -29.76
CA LYS A 325 15.50 -9.75 -29.16
C LYS A 325 14.31 -10.45 -29.84
N ARG A 326 13.50 -9.69 -30.60
CA ARG A 326 12.36 -10.20 -31.39
C ARG A 326 12.29 -9.48 -32.73
N ASP A 327 11.81 -10.18 -33.75
CA ASP A 327 11.81 -9.66 -35.12
C ASP A 327 10.77 -8.56 -35.35
N LYS A 328 9.55 -8.74 -34.84
CA LYS A 328 8.40 -7.84 -35.06
C LYS A 328 7.32 -8.00 -34.00
N LEU A 329 6.56 -6.92 -33.77
CA LEU A 329 5.36 -6.91 -32.94
C LEU A 329 4.14 -7.41 -33.73
N ARG A 330 3.24 -8.17 -33.09
CA ARG A 330 1.91 -8.47 -33.64
C ARG A 330 0.88 -7.48 -33.12
N VAL A 331 0.20 -6.78 -34.03
CA VAL A 331 -0.89 -5.84 -33.74
C VAL A 331 -2.21 -6.53 -34.05
N PHE A 332 -3.01 -6.77 -33.01
CA PHE A 332 -4.24 -7.54 -33.13
C PHE A 332 -5.45 -6.65 -33.47
N GLY A 333 -5.94 -6.78 -34.70
CA GLY A 333 -7.08 -6.05 -35.24
C GLY A 333 -6.71 -4.69 -35.83
N ASP A 334 -7.20 -4.46 -37.05
CA ASP A 334 -7.03 -3.25 -37.85
C ASP A 334 -8.38 -2.74 -38.42
N ASP A 335 -9.49 -3.29 -37.93
CA ASP A 335 -10.85 -3.03 -38.37
C ASP A 335 -11.77 -2.56 -37.23
N TYR A 336 -11.21 -2.20 -36.06
CA TYR A 336 -11.99 -1.61 -34.96
C TYR A 336 -12.55 -0.25 -35.38
N PRO A 337 -13.76 0.15 -34.93
CA PRO A 337 -14.35 1.46 -35.24
C PRO A 337 -13.65 2.57 -34.45
N THR A 338 -12.40 2.85 -34.81
CA THR A 338 -11.44 3.74 -34.16
C THR A 338 -10.68 4.50 -35.24
N LYS A 339 -9.95 5.54 -34.85
CA LYS A 339 -9.28 6.45 -35.79
C LYS A 339 -8.27 5.79 -36.74
N ASP A 340 -7.67 4.67 -36.37
CA ASP A 340 -6.67 3.95 -37.20
C ASP A 340 -6.93 2.45 -37.33
N GLY A 341 -8.13 2.00 -36.95
CA GLY A 341 -8.51 0.60 -37.00
C GLY A 341 -8.01 -0.25 -35.83
N THR A 342 -7.11 0.25 -34.98
CA THR A 342 -6.56 -0.51 -33.85
C THR A 342 -7.21 -0.14 -32.51
N ALA A 343 -7.18 -1.07 -31.56
CA ALA A 343 -7.84 -0.87 -30.27
C ALA A 343 -7.25 0.30 -29.45
N ILE A 344 -8.09 0.99 -28.69
CA ILE A 344 -7.74 2.14 -27.84
C ILE A 344 -7.57 1.69 -26.39
N ARG A 345 -6.48 2.11 -25.75
CA ARG A 345 -6.21 1.89 -24.32
C ARG A 345 -5.74 3.20 -23.69
N ASP A 346 -6.12 3.41 -22.44
CA ASP A 346 -5.56 4.48 -21.61
C ASP A 346 -4.27 3.99 -20.95
N TYR A 347 -3.15 4.48 -21.48
CA TYR A 347 -1.83 4.20 -20.94
C TYR A 347 -1.52 5.19 -19.82
N ILE A 348 -0.99 4.67 -18.73
CA ILE A 348 -0.63 5.46 -17.55
C ILE A 348 0.79 5.11 -17.12
N HIS A 349 1.59 6.10 -16.74
CA HIS A 349 2.97 5.83 -16.33
C HIS A 349 2.98 5.08 -14.99
N VAL A 350 3.83 4.07 -14.87
CA VAL A 350 3.94 3.25 -13.66
C VAL A 350 4.16 4.05 -12.38
N VAL A 351 5.06 5.04 -12.43
CA VAL A 351 5.33 5.92 -11.28
C VAL A 351 4.04 6.63 -10.85
N ASP A 352 3.22 7.09 -11.78
CA ASP A 352 1.96 7.77 -11.44
C ASP A 352 0.97 6.78 -10.81
N VAL A 353 0.91 5.54 -11.29
CA VAL A 353 0.14 4.46 -10.63
C VAL A 353 0.63 4.23 -9.20
N SER A 354 1.95 4.25 -8.99
CA SER A 354 2.58 4.05 -7.68
C SER A 354 2.23 5.18 -6.70
N LEU A 355 2.28 6.44 -7.16
CA LEU A 355 1.79 7.59 -6.40
C LEU A 355 0.29 7.51 -6.07
N GLY A 356 -0.50 6.85 -6.92
CA GLY A 356 -1.91 6.58 -6.65
C GLY A 356 -2.13 5.65 -5.46
N HIS A 357 -1.18 4.74 -5.18
CA HIS A 357 -1.22 3.89 -3.98
C HIS A 357 -0.93 4.69 -2.72
N LEU A 358 0.05 5.58 -2.75
CA LEU A 358 0.33 6.48 -1.63
C LEU A 358 -0.90 7.32 -1.30
N ALA A 359 -1.56 7.89 -2.32
CA ALA A 359 -2.78 8.65 -2.14
C ALA A 359 -3.94 7.79 -1.59
N ALA A 360 -4.06 6.54 -2.03
CA ALA A 360 -5.03 5.59 -1.49
C ALA A 360 -4.76 5.25 -0.02
N LEU A 361 -3.50 5.05 0.39
CA LEU A 361 -3.13 4.83 1.79
C LEU A 361 -3.50 6.03 2.66
N GLU A 362 -3.25 7.26 2.20
CA GLU A 362 -3.69 8.47 2.91
C GLU A 362 -5.22 8.52 3.05
N LYS A 363 -5.96 8.08 2.01
CA LYS A 363 -7.42 7.97 2.07
C LYS A 363 -7.89 6.94 3.11
N LEU A 364 -7.21 5.80 3.26
CA LEU A 364 -7.59 4.80 4.26
C LEU A 364 -7.50 5.33 5.70
N LYS A 365 -6.62 6.30 5.99
CA LYS A 365 -6.53 6.95 7.31
C LYS A 365 -7.80 7.72 7.70
N THR A 366 -8.68 8.02 6.74
CA THR A 366 -9.95 8.71 7.01
C THR A 366 -11.10 7.75 7.31
N ASN A 367 -10.84 6.45 7.47
CA ASN A 367 -11.83 5.39 7.63
C ASN A 367 -12.97 5.43 6.59
N PRO A 368 -12.65 5.35 5.29
CA PRO A 368 -13.63 5.56 4.23
C PRO A 368 -14.56 4.35 3.99
N GLY A 369 -14.37 3.23 4.69
CA GLY A 369 -15.00 1.96 4.33
C GLY A 369 -14.45 1.44 2.99
N CYS A 370 -15.33 1.05 2.07
CA CYS A 370 -14.93 0.60 0.74
C CYS A 370 -15.01 1.74 -0.29
N VAL A 371 -13.88 2.10 -0.89
CA VAL A 371 -13.78 3.11 -1.96
C VAL A 371 -13.19 2.52 -3.22
N VAL A 372 -13.66 3.02 -4.36
CA VAL A 372 -13.26 2.56 -5.70
C VAL A 372 -12.76 3.75 -6.50
N TYR A 373 -11.62 3.58 -7.17
CA TYR A 373 -10.99 4.61 -8.00
C TYR A 373 -10.44 4.01 -9.31
N ASN A 374 -10.72 4.69 -10.41
CA ASN A 374 -10.03 4.47 -11.68
C ASN A 374 -8.69 5.20 -11.67
N LEU A 375 -7.59 4.47 -11.86
CA LEU A 375 -6.28 5.06 -12.09
C LEU A 375 -5.93 4.93 -13.58
N GLY A 376 -6.18 6.01 -14.30
CA GLY A 376 -5.86 6.19 -15.72
C GLY A 376 -5.49 7.65 -15.99
N SER A 377 -4.96 7.91 -17.19
CA SER A 377 -4.67 9.27 -17.64
C SER A 377 -5.92 10.04 -18.05
N GLY A 378 -6.97 9.33 -18.47
CA GLY A 378 -8.13 9.91 -19.12
C GLY A 378 -7.97 10.08 -20.63
N GLU A 379 -6.80 9.73 -21.18
CA GLU A 379 -6.47 9.88 -22.59
C GLU A 379 -6.26 8.50 -23.26
N GLY A 380 -7.15 8.15 -24.18
CA GLY A 380 -7.07 6.92 -24.94
C GLY A 380 -6.12 7.03 -26.14
N SER A 381 -5.13 6.14 -26.21
CA SER A 381 -4.22 6.01 -27.37
C SER A 381 -4.45 4.70 -28.11
N THR A 382 -4.32 4.73 -29.44
CA THR A 382 -4.37 3.50 -30.25
C THR A 382 -3.07 2.72 -30.17
N VAL A 383 -3.06 1.48 -30.68
CA VAL A 383 -1.84 0.67 -30.74
C VAL A 383 -0.80 1.32 -31.64
N LEU A 384 -1.20 1.89 -32.78
CA LEU A 384 -0.24 2.52 -33.71
C LEU A 384 0.31 3.84 -33.16
N GLU A 385 -0.47 4.62 -32.41
CA GLU A 385 0.05 5.81 -31.72
C GLU A 385 1.12 5.45 -30.69
N MET A 386 0.91 4.36 -29.93
CA MET A 386 1.93 3.85 -29.01
C MET A 386 3.20 3.40 -29.74
N ILE A 387 3.07 2.71 -30.88
CA ILE A 387 4.22 2.33 -31.71
C ILE A 387 4.94 3.58 -32.22
N GLN A 388 4.22 4.63 -32.61
CA GLN A 388 4.81 5.89 -33.06
C GLN A 388 5.57 6.61 -31.94
N ALA A 389 5.01 6.67 -30.73
CA ALA A 389 5.69 7.23 -29.56
C ALA A 389 6.97 6.44 -29.23
N MET A 390 6.92 5.11 -29.31
CA MET A 390 8.09 4.27 -29.11
C MET A 390 9.14 4.46 -30.23
N ASN A 391 8.72 4.59 -31.50
CA ASN A 391 9.63 4.89 -32.61
C ASN A 391 10.40 6.21 -32.37
N LYS A 392 9.72 7.22 -31.82
CA LYS A 392 10.33 8.51 -31.45
C LYS A 392 11.37 8.33 -30.34
N ALA A 393 11.04 7.57 -29.29
CA ALA A 393 11.96 7.29 -28.19
C ALA A 393 13.21 6.49 -28.62
N VAL A 394 13.04 5.51 -29.52
CA VAL A 394 14.13 4.68 -30.04
C VAL A 394 14.93 5.41 -31.13
N GLY A 395 14.33 6.37 -31.84
CA GLY A 395 14.94 7.10 -32.95
C GLY A 395 14.92 6.34 -34.29
N ARG A 396 14.12 5.26 -34.40
CA ARG A 396 13.93 4.49 -35.64
C ARG A 396 12.58 3.80 -35.68
N LYS A 397 12.14 3.39 -36.87
CA LYS A 397 10.90 2.62 -37.05
C LYS A 397 11.08 1.18 -36.56
N LEU A 398 10.13 0.71 -35.76
CA LEU A 398 10.03 -0.67 -35.27
C LEU A 398 9.12 -1.49 -36.18
N SER A 399 9.49 -2.75 -36.41
CA SER A 399 8.73 -3.68 -37.23
C SER A 399 7.49 -4.19 -36.50
N TYR A 400 6.35 -4.20 -37.19
CA TYR A 400 5.13 -4.84 -36.72
C TYR A 400 4.36 -5.48 -37.89
N GLU A 401 3.44 -6.36 -37.56
CA GLU A 401 2.48 -6.96 -38.51
C GLU A 401 1.06 -6.85 -37.96
N LEU A 402 0.11 -6.56 -38.85
CA LEU A 402 -1.31 -6.60 -38.52
C LEU A 402 -1.79 -8.06 -38.52
N CYS A 403 -2.57 -8.43 -37.50
CA CYS A 403 -3.11 -9.75 -37.26
C CYS A 403 -4.62 -9.67 -37.06
N PRO A 404 -5.37 -10.77 -37.19
CA PRO A 404 -6.77 -10.81 -36.75
C PRO A 404 -6.94 -10.39 -35.29
N ARG A 405 -8.13 -9.90 -34.94
CA ARG A 405 -8.47 -9.55 -33.56
C ARG A 405 -8.21 -10.72 -32.61
N ARG A 406 -7.67 -10.40 -31.44
CA ARG A 406 -7.53 -11.37 -30.36
C ARG A 406 -8.88 -11.51 -29.63
N PRO A 407 -9.38 -12.74 -29.41
CA PRO A 407 -10.61 -12.95 -28.67
C PRO A 407 -10.60 -12.26 -27.31
N GLY A 408 -11.67 -11.52 -27.00
CA GLY A 408 -11.84 -10.80 -25.74
C GLY A 408 -11.28 -9.37 -25.72
N ASP A 409 -10.54 -8.92 -26.75
CA ASP A 409 -10.12 -7.52 -26.82
C ASP A 409 -11.29 -6.60 -27.17
N VAL A 410 -11.49 -5.59 -26.33
CA VAL A 410 -12.50 -4.55 -26.51
C VAL A 410 -11.95 -3.35 -27.28
N THR A 411 -12.84 -2.61 -27.93
CA THR A 411 -12.49 -1.48 -28.81
C THR A 411 -11.79 -0.36 -28.05
N ASN A 412 -12.35 0.10 -26.92
CA ASN A 412 -11.83 1.25 -26.19
C ASN A 412 -11.96 1.02 -24.68
N LEU A 413 -10.85 1.16 -23.94
CA LEU A 413 -10.81 1.23 -22.49
C LEU A 413 -10.09 2.50 -22.07
N THR A 414 -10.83 3.59 -21.95
CA THR A 414 -10.31 4.89 -21.47
C THR A 414 -10.96 5.24 -20.15
N ALA A 415 -10.17 5.65 -19.15
CA ALA A 415 -10.68 5.94 -17.81
C ALA A 415 -11.37 7.31 -17.77
N ASP A 416 -12.39 7.46 -16.92
CA ASP A 416 -12.66 8.76 -16.30
C ASP A 416 -11.96 8.78 -14.93
N PRO A 417 -10.83 9.51 -14.77
CA PRO A 417 -10.11 9.60 -13.50
C PRO A 417 -10.63 10.71 -12.58
N SER A 418 -11.74 11.39 -12.92
CA SER A 418 -12.21 12.58 -12.19
C SER A 418 -12.42 12.36 -10.70
N LYS A 419 -12.88 11.17 -10.31
CA LYS A 419 -13.09 10.82 -8.89
C LYS A 419 -11.76 10.72 -8.13
N ALA A 420 -10.76 10.05 -8.68
CA ALA A 420 -9.42 9.97 -8.08
C ALA A 420 -8.78 11.37 -7.99
N ASN A 421 -8.87 12.17 -9.05
CA ASN A 421 -8.38 13.55 -9.09
C ASN A 421 -8.97 14.41 -7.95
N LYS A 422 -10.27 14.27 -7.69
CA LYS A 422 -10.96 15.06 -6.68
C LYS A 422 -10.76 14.54 -5.26
N GLU A 423 -10.90 13.24 -5.04
CA GLU A 423 -10.96 12.67 -3.68
C GLU A 423 -9.60 12.26 -3.13
N LEU A 424 -8.63 11.94 -4.00
CA LEU A 424 -7.27 11.54 -3.62
C LEU A 424 -6.26 12.65 -3.81
N ASN A 425 -6.65 13.76 -4.48
CA ASN A 425 -5.72 14.81 -4.93
C ASN A 425 -4.53 14.22 -5.72
N TRP A 426 -4.82 13.23 -6.56
CA TRP A 426 -3.85 12.50 -7.38
C TRP A 426 -4.23 12.66 -8.84
N LYS A 427 -3.26 12.85 -9.74
CA LYS A 427 -3.49 12.88 -11.19
C LYS A 427 -2.32 12.23 -11.90
N ALA A 428 -2.57 11.53 -13.00
CA ALA A 428 -1.49 11.12 -13.90
C ALA A 428 -0.91 12.35 -14.62
N GLU A 429 0.42 12.50 -14.56
CA GLU A 429 1.13 13.67 -15.08
C GLU A 429 2.00 13.32 -16.27
N LYS A 430 2.49 12.08 -16.35
CA LYS A 430 3.44 11.66 -17.37
C LYS A 430 2.74 11.30 -18.66
N THR A 431 3.30 11.80 -19.74
CA THR A 431 2.81 11.63 -21.11
C THR A 431 3.21 10.26 -21.70
N LEU A 432 2.55 9.90 -22.80
CA LEU A 432 2.87 8.71 -23.59
C LEU A 432 4.35 8.67 -24.04
N ASP A 433 4.89 9.83 -24.42
CA ASP A 433 6.29 9.97 -24.83
C ASP A 433 7.24 9.69 -23.66
N GLU A 434 6.97 10.22 -22.47
CA GLU A 434 7.77 9.98 -21.26
C GLU A 434 7.75 8.50 -20.85
N MET A 435 6.61 7.82 -20.99
CA MET A 435 6.52 6.37 -20.78
C MET A 435 7.43 5.60 -21.75
N CYS A 436 7.45 5.98 -23.03
CA CYS A 436 8.30 5.33 -24.02
C CYS A 436 9.80 5.60 -23.75
N VAL A 437 10.16 6.83 -23.39
CA VAL A 437 11.53 7.22 -23.05
C VAL A 437 12.03 6.48 -21.81
N SER A 438 11.24 6.42 -20.74
CA SER A 438 11.65 5.73 -19.51
C SER A 438 11.80 4.22 -19.75
N LEU A 439 10.86 3.61 -20.48
CA LEU A 439 10.95 2.19 -20.86
C LEU A 439 12.19 1.91 -21.72
N TRP A 440 12.49 2.77 -22.70
CA TRP A 440 13.65 2.61 -23.57
C TRP A 440 14.97 2.73 -22.79
N ASN A 441 15.06 3.69 -21.87
CA ASN A 441 16.22 3.84 -20.98
C ASN A 441 16.44 2.60 -20.10
N TRP A 442 15.38 2.00 -19.57
CA TRP A 442 15.47 0.73 -18.85
C TRP A 442 15.96 -0.41 -19.76
N GLN A 443 15.28 -0.62 -20.89
CA GLN A 443 15.51 -1.78 -21.75
C GLN A 443 16.91 -1.77 -22.37
N THR A 444 17.44 -0.59 -22.70
CA THR A 444 18.81 -0.44 -23.21
C THR A 444 19.87 -0.77 -22.18
N LYS A 445 19.67 -0.36 -20.92
CA LYS A 445 20.59 -0.69 -19.82
C LYS A 445 20.47 -2.14 -19.36
N ASN A 446 19.32 -2.76 -19.57
CA ASN A 446 19.01 -4.11 -19.09
C ASN A 446 18.38 -4.93 -20.24
N PRO A 447 19.15 -5.26 -21.29
CA PRO A 447 18.62 -5.89 -22.51
C PRO A 447 18.01 -7.27 -22.26
N ASN A 448 18.48 -7.98 -21.23
CA ASN A 448 17.93 -9.25 -20.78
C ASN A 448 17.11 -9.12 -19.48
N GLY A 449 16.69 -7.91 -19.14
CA GLY A 449 16.07 -7.62 -17.85
C GLY A 449 16.99 -8.05 -16.71
N PHE A 450 16.48 -8.86 -15.79
CA PHE A 450 17.23 -9.43 -14.67
C PHE A 450 17.71 -10.88 -14.90
N GLU A 451 17.66 -11.39 -16.14
CA GLU A 451 18.24 -12.71 -16.46
C GLU A 451 19.76 -12.70 -16.20
N GLY A 452 20.26 -13.71 -15.47
CA GLY A 452 21.70 -13.90 -15.21
C GLY A 452 22.22 -13.37 -13.86
N PHE A 453 21.37 -12.72 -13.06
CA PHE A 453 21.67 -12.39 -11.66
C PHE A 453 21.34 -13.58 -10.73
N ASP A 454 21.98 -13.66 -9.56
CA ASP A 454 21.57 -14.66 -8.56
C ASP A 454 20.17 -14.31 -8.05
N VAL A 455 19.22 -15.18 -8.34
CA VAL A 455 17.79 -14.97 -8.08
C VAL A 455 17.36 -15.54 -6.74
N ASN A 456 18.26 -16.22 -6.01
CA ASN A 456 17.93 -16.80 -4.73
C ASN A 456 18.07 -15.76 -3.63
N PRO A 457 17.00 -15.50 -2.87
CA PRO A 457 17.12 -14.63 -1.72
C PRO A 457 17.97 -15.32 -0.63
N PRO A 458 18.62 -14.54 0.25
CA PRO A 458 19.31 -15.07 1.42
C PRO A 458 18.40 -15.98 2.27
N ALA A 459 18.98 -16.92 3.01
CA ALA A 459 18.22 -17.92 3.76
C ALA A 459 17.26 -17.29 4.79
N GLU A 460 17.66 -16.17 5.39
CA GLU A 460 16.86 -15.36 6.33
C GLU A 460 15.61 -14.72 5.69
N CYS A 461 15.57 -14.64 4.37
CA CYS A 461 14.41 -14.16 3.61
C CYS A 461 13.44 -15.30 3.26
N ILE A 462 13.68 -16.56 3.62
CA ILE A 462 12.73 -17.65 3.38
C ILE A 462 11.78 -17.74 4.56
N VAL A 463 10.46 -17.69 4.29
CA VAL A 463 9.43 -17.63 5.34
C VAL A 463 9.44 -18.83 6.28
N ASP A 464 9.86 -20.00 5.80
CA ASP A 464 9.96 -21.21 6.61
C ASP A 464 11.06 -21.10 7.68
N ASN A 465 12.03 -20.19 7.49
CA ASN A 465 13.11 -19.89 8.42
C ASN A 465 12.79 -18.73 9.39
N LEU A 466 11.58 -18.15 9.31
CA LEU A 466 10.99 -17.31 10.37
C LEU A 466 10.46 -18.18 11.50
#